data_AF-A0AA39PEE7-F1
#
_entry.id   AF-A0AA39PEE7-F1
#
_cell.length_a   1.000
_cell.length_b   1.000
_cell.length_c   1.000
_cell.angle_alpha   90.00
_cell.angle_beta   90.00
_cell.angle_gamma   90.00
#
_symmetry.space_group_name_H-M   'P 1'
#
loop_
_entity.id
_entity.type
_entity.pdbx_description
1 polymer ?
#
loop_
_entity_poly.entity_id
_entity_poly.type
_entity_poly.pdbx_seq_one_letter_code
_entity_poly.pdbx_strand_id
1 'polypeptide(L)'
;MSKPAPGTYKIINRVLSVNNKRLTITANAEGKPANVSEEASSNTAQEWVIADFDSNTQSMTPVARPRLQAAWGSGVVTVLPANNYVWTIRETDTGVTIQDGGRTAFWGVTNASEESQVTIGPGTGDLQQRWILMRVA
;
A
#
# COMPACT_ATOMS: atom_id res chain seq x y z
N MET A 1 -9.90 2.55 -15.98
CA MET A 1 -8.92 2.15 -14.94
C MET A 1 -7.55 2.08 -15.57
N SER A 2 -6.55 2.72 -14.97
CA SER A 2 -5.17 2.76 -15.47
C SER A 2 -4.21 2.14 -14.47
N LYS A 3 -3.12 1.53 -14.96
CA LYS A 3 -1.97 1.16 -14.13
C LYS A 3 -1.16 2.45 -13.85
N PRO A 4 -0.82 2.79 -12.59
CA PRO A 4 -0.03 3.98 -12.31
C PRO A 4 1.38 3.82 -12.89
N ALA A 5 2.00 4.94 -13.30
CA ALA A 5 3.38 4.93 -13.77
C ALA A 5 4.36 4.53 -12.65
N PRO A 6 5.47 3.84 -12.97
CA PRO A 6 6.53 3.60 -12.00
C PRO A 6 7.04 4.89 -11.34
N GLY A 7 7.42 4.81 -10.08
CA GLY A 7 7.94 5.94 -9.31
C GLY A 7 7.85 5.74 -7.80
N THR A 8 8.24 6.78 -7.05
CA THR A 8 8.13 6.79 -5.59
C THR A 8 6.84 7.47 -5.17
N TYR A 9 6.11 6.84 -4.26
CA TYR A 9 4.80 7.29 -3.81
C TYR A 9 4.64 7.18 -2.31
N LYS A 10 3.86 8.09 -1.74
CA LYS A 10 3.12 7.83 -0.50
C LYS A 10 1.75 7.25 -0.85
N ILE A 11 1.34 6.25 -0.09
CA ILE A 11 0.10 5.50 -0.33
C ILE A 11 -0.83 5.77 0.83
N ILE A 12 -1.83 6.62 0.58
CA ILE A 12 -2.65 7.23 1.62
C ILE A 12 -4.05 6.64 1.56
N ASN A 13 -4.62 6.22 2.69
CA ASN A 13 -5.99 5.72 2.71
C ASN A 13 -6.97 6.85 2.34
N ARG A 14 -8.04 6.52 1.60
CA ARG A 14 -9.07 7.51 1.26
C ARG A 14 -9.86 7.99 2.48
N VAL A 15 -9.92 7.19 3.54
CA VAL A 15 -10.58 7.54 4.81
C VAL A 15 -9.56 8.20 5.74
N LEU A 16 -9.94 9.36 6.30
CA LEU A 16 -9.15 10.03 7.33
C LEU A 16 -9.31 9.33 8.68
N SER A 17 -8.35 9.54 9.57
CA SER A 17 -8.52 9.16 10.97
C SER A 17 -9.64 9.96 11.64
N VAL A 18 -10.08 9.50 12.82
CA VAL A 18 -11.07 10.21 13.67
C VAL A 18 -10.65 11.65 14.01
N ASN A 19 -9.35 11.94 13.96
CA ASN A 19 -8.78 13.27 14.20
C ASN A 19 -8.50 14.04 12.89
N ASN A 20 -9.15 13.66 11.78
CA ASN A 20 -9.00 14.25 10.45
C ASN A 20 -7.58 14.18 9.89
N LYS A 21 -6.81 13.14 10.24
CA LYS A 21 -5.44 12.95 9.74
C LYS A 21 -5.42 12.00 8.56
N ARG A 22 -4.53 12.27 7.60
CA ARG A 22 -4.25 11.34 6.49
C ARG A 22 -3.44 10.17 7.01
N LEU A 23 -3.85 8.97 6.66
CA LEU A 23 -3.23 7.72 7.11
C LEU A 23 -2.43 7.10 5.97
N THR A 24 -1.11 7.03 6.13
CA THR A 24 -0.18 6.60 5.08
C THR A 24 0.43 5.25 5.42
N ILE A 25 0.50 4.34 4.45
CA ILE A 25 1.15 3.03 4.62
C ILE A 25 2.62 3.24 5.03
N THR A 26 2.97 2.74 6.20
CA THR A 26 4.30 2.81 6.78
C THR A 26 4.90 1.40 6.84
N ALA A 27 6.09 1.26 6.28
CA ALA A 27 6.84 0.03 6.33
C ALA A 27 7.39 -0.20 7.75
N ASN A 28 7.20 -1.41 8.27
CA ASN A 28 7.87 -1.87 9.50
C ASN A 28 9.07 -2.78 9.21
N ALA A 29 9.80 -3.18 10.26
CA ALA A 29 10.98 -4.01 10.14
C ALA A 29 10.71 -5.32 9.36
N GLU A 30 11.77 -5.97 8.89
CA GLU A 30 11.66 -7.26 8.20
C GLU A 30 10.83 -8.26 9.01
N GLY A 31 9.93 -8.98 8.32
CA GLY A 31 9.02 -9.94 8.92
C GLY A 31 7.86 -9.31 9.70
N LYS A 32 7.72 -7.97 9.71
CA LYS A 32 6.63 -7.28 10.41
C LYS A 32 5.56 -6.77 9.43
N PRO A 33 4.28 -6.77 9.86
CA PRO A 33 3.20 -6.16 9.08
C PRO A 33 3.42 -4.67 8.88
N ALA A 34 3.11 -4.15 7.70
CA ALA A 34 2.94 -2.72 7.48
C ALA A 34 1.66 -2.23 8.17
N ASN A 35 1.70 -1.00 8.68
CA ASN A 35 0.57 -0.31 9.29
C ASN A 35 0.30 1.01 8.57
N VAL A 36 -0.74 1.71 8.95
CA VAL A 36 -0.93 3.12 8.59
C VAL A 36 -0.61 4.02 9.78
N SER A 37 0.06 5.14 9.54
CA SER A 37 0.31 6.19 10.54
C SER A 37 0.04 7.57 9.95
N GLU A 38 0.01 8.61 10.80
CA GLU A 38 -0.20 9.99 10.31
C GLU A 38 0.84 10.35 9.24
N GLU A 39 0.36 10.90 8.12
CA GLU A 39 1.21 11.35 7.03
C GLU A 39 2.27 12.35 7.53
N ALA A 40 3.54 12.00 7.37
CA ALA A 40 4.67 12.83 7.74
C ALA A 40 5.54 13.09 6.50
N SER A 41 5.85 14.37 6.22
CA SER A 41 6.56 14.78 4.99
C SER A 41 7.93 14.10 4.84
N SER A 42 8.70 13.98 5.91
CA SER A 42 10.08 13.46 5.92
C SER A 42 10.22 11.98 6.29
N ASN A 43 9.11 11.23 6.43
CA ASN A 43 9.18 9.83 6.85
C ASN A 43 9.41 8.90 5.65
N THR A 44 10.66 8.50 5.41
CA THR A 44 11.02 7.60 4.30
C THR A 44 10.45 6.19 4.45
N ALA A 45 9.96 5.78 5.63
CA ALA A 45 9.24 4.52 5.79
C ALA A 45 7.81 4.59 5.23
N GLN A 46 7.27 5.78 4.97
CA GLN A 46 5.99 6.00 4.30
C GLN A 46 6.10 6.08 2.77
N GLU A 47 7.33 6.02 2.24
CA GLU A 47 7.60 6.14 0.82
C GLU A 47 7.87 4.76 0.21
N TRP A 48 7.20 4.49 -0.90
CA TRP A 48 7.23 3.21 -1.58
C TRP A 48 7.56 3.42 -3.05
N VAL A 49 8.60 2.73 -3.52
CA VAL A 49 8.90 2.58 -4.94
C VAL A 49 7.94 1.57 -5.54
N ILE A 50 7.11 2.03 -6.46
CA ILE A 50 6.26 1.21 -7.32
C ILE A 50 7.02 1.01 -8.63
N ALA A 51 7.32 -0.25 -8.96
CA ALA A 51 8.04 -0.62 -10.18
C ALA A 51 7.23 -1.63 -10.99
N ASP A 52 7.32 -1.53 -12.32
CA ASP A 52 6.69 -2.49 -13.21
C ASP A 52 7.35 -3.86 -13.10
N PHE A 53 6.53 -4.90 -12.93
CA PHE A 53 6.97 -6.30 -13.00
C PHE A 53 6.59 -6.89 -14.35
N ASP A 54 5.33 -6.68 -14.77
CA ASP A 54 4.83 -7.03 -16.10
C ASP A 54 3.79 -6.01 -16.60
N SER A 55 3.10 -6.36 -17.70
CA SER A 55 2.06 -5.51 -18.29
C SER A 55 0.88 -5.22 -17.33
N ASN A 56 0.64 -6.10 -16.37
CA ASN A 56 -0.47 -6.09 -15.44
C ASN A 56 -0.08 -5.77 -14.00
N THR A 57 1.07 -6.25 -13.54
CA THR A 57 1.45 -6.25 -12.12
C THR A 57 2.68 -5.39 -11.84
N GLN A 58 2.76 -4.92 -10.59
CA GLN A 58 3.83 -4.06 -10.09
C GLN A 58 4.34 -4.57 -8.75
N SER A 59 5.63 -4.39 -8.49
CA SER A 59 6.23 -4.64 -7.17
C SER A 59 6.25 -3.36 -6.34
N MET A 60 6.27 -3.50 -5.02
CA MET A 60 6.36 -2.38 -4.08
C MET A 60 7.51 -2.57 -3.11
N THR A 61 8.47 -1.64 -3.12
CA THR A 61 9.66 -1.65 -2.26
C THR A 61 9.67 -0.40 -1.38
N PRO A 62 9.78 -0.51 -0.05
CA PRO A 62 9.85 0.66 0.82
C PRO A 62 11.20 1.37 0.67
N VAL A 63 11.20 2.68 0.53
CA VAL A 63 12.41 3.50 0.35
C VAL A 63 13.37 3.33 1.52
N ALA A 64 12.85 3.33 2.76
CA ALA A 64 13.66 3.11 3.96
C ALA A 64 14.31 1.72 4.05
N ARG A 65 13.84 0.72 3.28
CA ARG A 65 14.34 -0.67 3.32
C ARG A 65 14.41 -1.26 1.89
N PRO A 66 15.36 -0.82 1.06
CA PRO A 66 15.37 -1.11 -0.37
C PRO A 66 15.63 -2.59 -0.73
N ARG A 67 16.04 -3.41 0.24
CA ARG A 67 16.21 -4.87 0.06
C ARG A 67 14.95 -5.68 0.36
N LEU A 68 13.87 -5.01 0.77
CA LEU A 68 12.61 -5.63 1.15
C LEU A 68 11.50 -5.25 0.15
N GLN A 69 10.39 -5.97 0.22
CA GLN A 69 9.20 -5.76 -0.59
C GLN A 69 7.94 -5.96 0.25
N ALA A 70 6.84 -5.34 -0.19
CA ALA A 70 5.51 -5.66 0.31
C ALA A 70 5.07 -7.03 -0.20
N ALA A 71 4.85 -7.95 0.73
CA ALA A 71 4.42 -9.32 0.49
C ALA A 71 3.09 -9.62 1.17
N TRP A 72 2.45 -10.73 0.77
CA TRP A 72 1.27 -11.24 1.46
C TRP A 72 1.70 -12.11 2.64
N GLY A 73 1.49 -11.62 3.86
CA GLY A 73 1.63 -12.40 5.09
C GLY A 73 0.35 -13.16 5.46
N SER A 74 0.10 -13.35 6.76
CA SER A 74 -1.13 -13.99 7.25
C SER A 74 -2.32 -13.02 7.21
N GLY A 75 -2.78 -12.69 6.00
CA GLY A 75 -3.92 -11.77 5.77
C GLY A 75 -3.60 -10.28 5.88
N VAL A 76 -2.32 -9.91 5.90
CA VAL A 76 -1.84 -8.52 5.98
C VAL A 76 -0.64 -8.31 5.06
N VAL A 77 -0.36 -7.06 4.74
CA VAL A 77 0.88 -6.68 4.05
C VAL A 77 2.04 -6.84 5.03
N THR A 78 3.00 -7.70 4.69
CA THR A 78 4.22 -7.93 5.49
C THR A 78 5.43 -7.51 4.68
N VAL A 79 6.41 -6.87 5.34
CA VAL A 79 7.66 -6.45 4.70
C VAL A 79 8.67 -7.61 4.75
N LEU A 80 8.99 -8.21 3.61
CA LEU A 80 9.85 -9.41 3.49
C LEU A 80 11.04 -9.17 2.55
N PRO A 81 12.11 -10.00 2.60
CA PRO A 81 13.17 -9.97 1.60
C PRO A 81 12.63 -9.99 0.17
N ALA A 82 13.26 -9.21 -0.72
CA ALA A 82 12.80 -9.10 -2.10
C ALA A 82 12.73 -10.46 -2.81
N ASN A 83 11.64 -10.66 -3.54
CA ASN A 83 11.35 -11.82 -4.37
C ASN A 83 10.44 -11.36 -5.53
N ASN A 84 9.56 -12.23 -6.01
CA ASN A 84 8.56 -11.91 -7.03
C ASN A 84 7.18 -11.58 -6.41
N TYR A 85 7.15 -10.76 -5.36
CA TYR A 85 5.89 -10.29 -4.77
C TYR A 85 5.31 -9.15 -5.61
N VAL A 86 4.10 -9.36 -6.14
CA VAL A 86 3.49 -8.45 -7.12
C VAL A 86 2.03 -8.17 -6.81
N TRP A 87 1.59 -6.98 -7.22
CA TRP A 87 0.26 -6.45 -6.96
C TRP A 87 -0.34 -5.85 -8.23
N THR A 88 -1.64 -6.03 -8.40
CA THR A 88 -2.42 -5.31 -9.40
C THR A 88 -2.83 -3.96 -8.80
N ILE A 89 -2.19 -2.88 -9.24
CA ILE A 89 -2.50 -1.51 -8.80
C ILE A 89 -3.27 -0.79 -9.90
N ARG A 90 -4.47 -0.26 -9.60
CA ARG A 90 -5.32 0.41 -10.59
C ARG A 90 -5.92 1.70 -10.06
N GLU A 91 -5.72 2.77 -10.81
CA GLU A 91 -6.43 4.03 -10.63
C GLU A 91 -7.85 3.91 -11.18
N THR A 92 -8.82 4.32 -10.36
CA THR A 92 -10.23 4.42 -10.70
C THR A 92 -10.74 5.84 -10.43
N ASP A 93 -11.99 6.11 -10.76
CA ASP A 93 -12.69 7.36 -10.44
C ASP A 93 -12.89 7.58 -8.92
N THR A 94 -12.88 6.51 -8.13
CA THR A 94 -13.12 6.54 -6.68
C THR A 94 -11.85 6.48 -5.83
N GLY A 95 -10.72 6.14 -6.45
CA GLY A 95 -9.41 6.03 -5.82
C GLY A 95 -8.59 4.89 -6.43
N VAL A 96 -7.47 4.58 -5.81
CA VAL A 96 -6.61 3.47 -6.24
C VAL A 96 -7.02 2.19 -5.53
N THR A 97 -7.12 1.09 -6.29
CA THR A 97 -7.18 -0.27 -5.74
C THR A 97 -5.80 -0.90 -5.80
N ILE A 98 -5.45 -1.65 -4.76
CA ILE A 98 -4.26 -2.50 -4.72
C ILE A 98 -4.76 -3.91 -4.41
N GLN A 99 -4.47 -4.84 -5.32
CA GLN A 99 -4.99 -6.20 -5.26
C GLN A 99 -3.89 -7.22 -5.49
N ASP A 100 -4.13 -8.47 -5.11
CA ASP A 100 -3.28 -9.59 -5.52
C ASP A 100 -3.24 -9.76 -7.05
N GLY A 101 -2.33 -10.61 -7.54
CA GLY A 101 -2.22 -10.91 -8.97
C GLY A 101 -3.51 -11.49 -9.58
N GLY A 102 -4.28 -12.25 -8.79
CA GLY A 102 -5.57 -12.83 -9.20
C GLY A 102 -6.76 -11.87 -9.11
N ARG A 103 -6.57 -10.67 -8.54
CA ARG A 103 -7.62 -9.65 -8.31
C ARG A 103 -8.79 -10.13 -7.44
N THR A 104 -8.50 -11.05 -6.51
CA THR A 104 -9.46 -11.64 -5.58
C THR A 104 -9.40 -11.02 -4.19
N ALA A 105 -8.26 -10.47 -3.80
CA ALA A 105 -8.02 -9.84 -2.52
C ALA A 105 -7.52 -8.41 -2.68
N PHE A 106 -7.95 -7.54 -1.78
CA PHE A 106 -7.75 -6.10 -1.79
C PHE A 106 -7.02 -5.69 -0.54
N TRP A 107 -6.13 -4.72 -0.71
CA TRP A 107 -5.51 -4.04 0.42
C TRP A 107 -6.47 -3.03 1.03
N GLY A 108 -6.54 -3.01 2.35
CA GLY A 108 -7.33 -2.03 3.08
C GLY A 108 -6.86 -1.85 4.51
N VAL A 109 -7.70 -1.21 5.30
CA VAL A 109 -7.58 -1.15 6.76
C VAL A 109 -8.92 -1.53 7.38
N THR A 110 -8.92 -2.27 8.48
CA THR A 110 -10.18 -2.60 9.18
C THR A 110 -10.80 -1.34 9.78
N ASN A 111 -9.96 -0.53 10.43
CA ASN A 111 -10.34 0.76 11.00
C ASN A 111 -9.39 1.82 10.45
N ALA A 112 -9.92 2.99 10.10
CA ALA A 112 -9.11 4.15 9.74
C ALA A 112 -8.54 4.80 11.02
N SER A 113 -7.64 4.10 11.68
CA SER A 113 -6.96 4.54 12.90
C SER A 113 -5.46 4.37 12.75
N GLU A 114 -4.70 5.22 13.44
CA GLU A 114 -3.25 5.07 13.53
C GLU A 114 -2.86 3.66 14.04
N GLU A 115 -1.72 3.15 13.58
CA GLU A 115 -1.21 1.80 13.84
C GLU A 115 -2.07 0.64 13.29
N SER A 116 -3.15 0.93 12.58
CA SER A 116 -3.97 -0.13 11.96
C SER A 116 -3.16 -0.84 10.87
N GLN A 117 -3.16 -2.16 10.92
CA GLN A 117 -2.45 -2.98 9.94
C GLN A 117 -3.10 -2.85 8.56
N VAL A 118 -2.29 -2.90 7.52
CA VAL A 118 -2.79 -2.97 6.14
C VAL A 118 -3.22 -4.41 5.88
N THR A 119 -4.53 -4.63 5.82
CA THR A 119 -5.13 -5.96 5.63
C THR A 119 -5.15 -6.33 4.16
N ILE A 120 -5.16 -7.63 3.89
CA ILE A 120 -5.38 -8.21 2.56
C ILE A 120 -6.51 -9.21 2.68
N GLY A 121 -7.65 -8.91 2.05
CA GLY A 121 -8.85 -9.74 2.17
C GLY A 121 -9.85 -9.51 1.04
N PRO A 122 -11.04 -10.12 1.11
CA PRO A 122 -12.06 -9.98 0.08
C PRO A 122 -12.40 -8.52 -0.23
N GLY A 123 -12.71 -8.22 -1.48
CA GLY A 123 -13.18 -6.89 -1.89
C GLY A 123 -14.55 -6.58 -1.30
N THR A 124 -14.66 -5.51 -0.54
CA THR A 124 -15.93 -5.05 0.05
C THR A 124 -16.54 -3.87 -0.72
N GLY A 125 -15.72 -3.15 -1.48
CA GLY A 125 -16.13 -1.90 -2.13
C GLY A 125 -16.01 -0.67 -1.23
N ASP A 126 -15.62 -0.85 0.03
CA ASP A 126 -15.50 0.22 1.01
C ASP A 126 -14.34 1.17 0.70
N LEU A 127 -14.48 2.43 1.15
CA LEU A 127 -13.44 3.45 0.99
C LEU A 127 -12.14 3.09 1.74
N GLN A 128 -12.22 2.27 2.78
CA GLN A 128 -11.07 1.74 3.51
C GLN A 128 -10.17 0.85 2.65
N GLN A 129 -10.69 0.29 1.55
CA GLN A 129 -9.95 -0.44 0.51
C GLN A 129 -9.61 0.41 -0.71
N ARG A 130 -9.66 1.74 -0.56
CA ARG A 130 -9.31 2.71 -1.60
C ARG A 130 -8.18 3.60 -1.11
N TRP A 131 -7.25 3.87 -2.01
CA TRP A 131 -6.02 4.58 -1.71
C TRP A 131 -5.87 5.81 -2.60
N ILE A 132 -4.96 6.70 -2.22
CA ILE A 132 -4.46 7.81 -3.01
C ILE A 132 -2.97 7.58 -3.19
N LEU A 133 -2.50 7.65 -4.43
CA LEU A 133 -1.07 7.66 -4.73
C LEU A 133 -0.61 9.10 -4.86
N MET A 134 0.21 9.55 -3.92
CA MET A 134 0.83 10.87 -3.97
C MET A 134 2.30 10.70 -4.34
N ARG A 135 2.69 11.19 -5.52
CA ARG A 135 4.06 11.04 -6.02
C ARG A 135 5.02 11.87 -5.16
N VAL A 136 6.16 11.28 -4.81
CA VAL A 136 7.29 11.95 -4.17
C VAL A 136 8.23 12.41 -5.28
N ALA A 137 8.61 13.69 -5.26
CA ALA A 137 9.41 14.34 -6.30
C ALA A 137 10.80 13.72 -6.45
#